data_AF-A0A4Q6C8N4-F1
#
_entry.id   AF-A0A4Q6C8N4-F1
#
_cell.length_a   1.000
_cell.length_b   1.000
_cell.length_c   1.000
_cell.angle_alpha   90.00
_cell.angle_beta   90.00
_cell.angle_gamma   90.00
#
_symmetry.space_group_name_H-M   'P 1'
#
loop_
_entity.id
_entity.type
_entity.pdbx_description
1 polymer ?
#
loop_
_entity_poly.entity_id
_entity_poly.type
_entity_poly.pdbx_seq_one_letter_code
_entity_poly.pdbx_strand_id
1 'polypeptide(L)'
;MDFSYTAKVEALRLQLLAFFDRHVYPNESRYEQEVQANRAGGDPWRPTGVVEELKAHARDAGLWNLFLPQSVRAPQGLSNLEYAPLCEIMGRVPWAA
;
A
#
# COMPACT_ATOMS: atom_id res chain seq x y z
N MET A 1 27.78 12.62 7.57
CA MET A 1 26.93 11.71 6.76
C MET A 1 25.51 12.25 6.88
N ASP A 2 24.81 12.40 5.76
CA ASP A 2 23.42 12.85 5.73
C ASP A 2 22.51 11.63 5.62
N PHE A 3 21.55 11.52 6.53
CA PHE A 3 20.58 10.41 6.62
C PHE A 3 19.15 10.89 6.32
N SER A 4 18.98 12.15 5.92
CA SER A 4 17.67 12.70 5.60
C SER A 4 17.10 12.07 4.33
N TYR A 5 15.77 11.97 4.27
CA TYR A 5 15.08 11.58 3.05
C TYR A 5 15.06 12.74 2.06
N THR A 6 15.03 12.40 0.77
CA THR A 6 14.80 13.41 -0.26
C THR A 6 13.39 13.99 -0.13
N ALA A 7 13.18 15.22 -0.60
CA ALA A 7 11.85 15.86 -0.58
C ALA A 7 10.77 15.01 -1.29
N LYS A 8 11.17 14.29 -2.36
CA LYS A 8 10.31 13.34 -3.08
C LYS A 8 9.86 12.18 -2.18
N VAL A 9 10.80 11.56 -1.46
CA VAL A 9 10.50 10.45 -0.55
C VAL A 9 9.64 10.92 0.62
N GLU A 10 9.97 12.07 1.21
CA GLU A 10 9.20 12.57 2.35
C GLU A 10 7.75 12.90 1.96
N ALA A 11 7.53 13.50 0.78
CA ALA A 11 6.18 13.71 0.25
C ALA A 11 5.40 12.40 0.06
N LEU A 12 6.03 11.38 -0.52
CA LEU A 12 5.41 10.05 -0.69
C LEU A 12 5.13 9.36 0.65
N ARG A 13 6.02 9.49 1.64
CA ARG A 13 5.82 8.94 2.98
C ARG A 13 4.61 9.58 3.65
N LEU A 14 4.50 10.90 3.64
CA LEU A 14 3.36 11.62 4.22
C LEU A 14 2.05 11.24 3.53
N GLN A 15 2.07 11.11 2.20
CA GLN A 15 0.90 10.70 1.44
C GLN A 15 0.48 9.26 1.76
N LEU A 16 1.45 8.35 1.90
CA LEU A 16 1.19 6.95 2.24
C LEU A 16 0.66 6.80 3.67
N LEU A 17 1.22 7.54 4.64
CA LEU A 17 0.71 7.58 6.01
C LEU A 17 -0.74 8.07 6.04
N ALA A 18 -1.04 9.17 5.34
CA ALA A 18 -2.40 9.68 5.25
C ALA A 18 -3.36 8.69 4.55
N PHE A 19 -2.89 7.93 3.55
CA PHE A 19 -3.67 6.88 2.93
C PHE A 19 -3.97 5.75 3.92
N PHE A 20 -2.98 5.34 4.72
CA PHE A 20 -3.15 4.32 5.75
C PHE A 20 -4.16 4.74 6.82
N ASP A 21 -4.04 5.96 7.33
CA ASP A 21 -4.96 6.52 8.33
C ASP A 21 -6.41 6.60 7.84
N ARG A 22 -6.60 6.95 6.56
CA ARG A 22 -7.95 7.14 5.98
C ARG A 22 -8.58 5.86 5.48
N HIS A 23 -7.78 4.94 4.97
CA HIS A 23 -8.29 3.83 4.15
C HIS A 23 -7.84 2.45 4.63
N VAL A 24 -6.63 2.29 5.16
CA VAL A 24 -6.12 0.95 5.54
C VAL A 24 -6.53 0.60 6.97
N TYR A 25 -6.11 1.40 7.95
CA TYR A 25 -6.38 1.12 9.38
C TYR A 25 -7.88 1.00 9.70
N PRO A 26 -8.77 1.87 9.17
CA PRO A 26 -10.21 1.73 9.42
C PRO A 26 -10.82 0.44 8.84
N ASN A 27 -10.16 -0.21 7.88
CA ASN A 27 -10.66 -1.38 7.17
C ASN A 27 -10.07 -2.71 7.65
N GLU A 28 -9.19 -2.73 8.66
CA GLU A 28 -8.60 -3.98 9.17
C GLU A 28 -9.66 -4.96 9.67
N SER A 29 -10.64 -4.48 10.45
CA SER A 29 -11.73 -5.34 10.92
C SER A 29 -12.61 -5.86 9.77
N ARG A 30 -12.88 -5.02 8.75
CA ARG A 30 -13.64 -5.44 7.56
C ARG A 30 -12.89 -6.54 6.80
N TYR A 31 -11.58 -6.37 6.60
CA TYR A 31 -10.75 -7.39 5.97
C TYR A 31 -10.84 -8.73 6.70
N GLU A 32 -10.66 -8.73 8.03
CA GLU A 32 -10.75 -9.96 8.83
C GLU A 32 -12.12 -10.62 8.72
N GLN A 33 -13.20 -9.85 8.81
CA GLN A 33 -14.57 -10.36 8.66
C GLN A 33 -14.79 -11.00 7.29
N GLU A 34 -14.33 -10.36 6.22
CA GLU A 34 -14.42 -10.92 4.86
C GLU A 34 -13.61 -12.22 4.73
N VAL A 35 -12.41 -12.28 5.29
CA VAL A 35 -11.59 -13.51 5.32
C VAL A 35 -12.28 -14.65 6.08
N GLN A 36 -12.89 -14.37 7.24
CA GLN A 36 -13.62 -15.41 7.99
C GLN A 36 -14.87 -15.86 7.25
N ALA A 37 -15.60 -14.94 6.61
CA ALA A 37 -16.77 -15.28 5.80
C ALA A 37 -16.38 -16.17 4.60
N ASN A 38 -15.26 -15.86 3.93
CA ASN A 38 -14.70 -16.66 2.84
C ASN A 38 -14.38 -18.10 3.30
N ARG A 39 -13.72 -18.24 4.46
CA ARG A 39 -13.42 -19.55 5.08
C ARG A 39 -14.68 -20.33 5.41
N ALA A 40 -15.66 -19.69 6.05
CA ALA A 40 -16.93 -20.33 6.40
C ALA A 40 -17.74 -20.74 5.16
N GLY A 41 -17.60 -20.00 4.06
CA GLY A 41 -18.20 -20.32 2.76
C GLY A 41 -17.46 -21.42 1.97
N GLY A 42 -16.36 -21.96 2.49
CA GLY A 42 -15.60 -23.03 1.85
C GLY A 42 -14.58 -22.58 0.79
N ASP A 43 -14.40 -21.27 0.59
CA ASP A 43 -13.41 -20.71 -0.34
C ASP A 43 -12.51 -19.68 0.37
N PRO A 44 -11.50 -20.13 1.12
CA PRO A 44 -10.60 -19.26 1.88
C PRO A 44 -9.70 -18.38 1.00
N TRP A 45 -9.59 -18.66 -0.30
CA TRP A 45 -8.69 -17.97 -1.22
C TRP A 45 -9.38 -16.89 -2.05
N ARG A 46 -10.70 -16.71 -1.86
CA ARG A 46 -11.45 -15.64 -2.50
C ARG A 46 -10.84 -14.27 -2.14
N PRO A 47 -10.54 -13.41 -3.12
CA PRO A 47 -10.13 -12.04 -2.86
C PRO A 47 -11.17 -11.30 -2.01
N THR A 48 -10.70 -10.44 -1.09
CA THR A 48 -11.58 -9.59 -0.30
C THR A 48 -12.00 -8.37 -1.12
N GLY A 49 -13.28 -8.00 -1.00
CA GLY A 49 -13.83 -6.83 -1.70
C GLY A 49 -13.16 -5.54 -1.23
N VAL A 50 -12.84 -5.45 0.07
CA VAL A 50 -12.13 -4.29 0.62
C VAL A 50 -10.77 -4.06 -0.04
N VAL A 51 -10.00 -5.12 -0.33
CA VAL A 51 -8.68 -4.95 -0.98
C VAL A 51 -8.84 -4.50 -2.43
N GLU A 52 -9.84 -4.97 -3.16
CA GLU A 52 -10.10 -4.52 -4.54
C GLU A 52 -10.53 -3.05 -4.62
N GLU A 53 -11.37 -2.60 -3.68
CA GLU A 53 -11.74 -1.19 -3.53
C GLU A 53 -10.50 -0.32 -3.24
N LEU A 54 -9.66 -0.74 -2.29
CA LEU A 54 -8.47 0.01 -1.89
C LEU A 54 -7.42 0.09 -3.00
N LYS A 55 -7.28 -0.93 -3.86
CA LYS A 55 -6.41 -0.87 -5.05
C LYS A 55 -6.83 0.25 -6.00
N ALA A 56 -8.13 0.50 -6.18
CA ALA A 56 -8.61 1.60 -7.01
C ALA A 56 -8.21 2.95 -6.40
N HIS A 57 -8.45 3.15 -5.11
CA HIS A 57 -8.06 4.37 -4.41
C HIS A 57 -6.54 4.61 -4.42
N ALA A 58 -5.73 3.57 -4.25
CA ALA A 58 -4.27 3.68 -4.32
C ALA A 58 -3.79 4.12 -5.71
N ARG A 59 -4.41 3.60 -6.79
CA ARG A 59 -4.14 4.04 -8.17
C ARG A 59 -4.50 5.51 -8.39
N ASP A 60 -5.68 5.92 -7.95
CA ASP A 60 -6.15 7.31 -8.09
C ASP A 60 -5.28 8.29 -7.29
N ALA A 61 -4.75 7.85 -6.15
CA ALA A 61 -3.79 8.62 -5.37
C ALA A 61 -2.36 8.60 -5.97
N GLY A 62 -2.07 7.80 -6.99
CA GLY A 62 -0.71 7.65 -7.51
C GLY A 62 0.23 6.85 -6.60
N LEU A 63 -0.31 6.11 -5.61
CA LEU A 63 0.42 5.20 -4.74
C LEU A 63 0.47 3.79 -5.36
N TRP A 64 0.80 3.71 -6.65
CA TRP A 64 0.75 2.46 -7.42
C TRP A 64 2.08 2.18 -8.10
N ASN A 65 2.47 0.91 -8.15
CA ASN A 65 3.74 0.46 -8.74
C ASN A 65 4.98 1.15 -8.15
N LEU A 66 4.96 1.53 -6.86
CA LEU A 66 6.07 2.24 -6.21
C LEU A 66 7.37 1.42 -6.18
N PHE A 67 7.27 0.09 -6.21
CA PHE A 67 8.41 -0.83 -6.27
C PHE A 67 9.06 -0.90 -7.66
N LEU A 68 8.37 -0.44 -8.71
CA LEU A 68 8.93 -0.53 -10.06
C LEU A 68 10.07 0.47 -10.21
N PRO A 69 11.25 0.03 -10.71
CA PRO A 69 12.27 0.96 -11.16
C PRO A 69 11.73 1.74 -12.36
N GLN A 70 12.51 2.74 -12.79
CA GLN A 70 12.15 3.59 -13.91
C GLN A 70 11.69 2.75 -15.12
N SER A 71 10.42 2.92 -15.50
CA SER A 71 9.78 2.17 -16.57
C SER A 71 8.62 2.95 -17.16
N VAL A 72 8.05 2.48 -18.28
CA VAL A 72 6.86 3.09 -18.90
C VAL A 72 5.68 3.20 -17.91
N ARG A 73 5.59 2.28 -16.94
CA ARG A 73 4.55 2.24 -15.90
C ARG A 73 4.90 3.02 -14.62
N ALA A 74 6.15 3.45 -14.49
CA ALA A 74 6.66 4.24 -13.37
C ALA A 74 7.77 5.17 -13.88
N PRO A 75 7.44 6.24 -14.63
CA PRO A 75 8.44 7.05 -15.34
C PRO A 75 9.45 7.73 -14.43
N GLN A 76 9.06 8.01 -13.17
CA GLN A 76 9.97 8.61 -12.19
C GLN A 76 10.88 7.58 -11.51
N GLY A 77 10.42 6.34 -11.36
CA GLY A 77 11.09 5.28 -10.59
C GLY A 77 11.43 5.66 -9.15
N LEU A 78 11.72 4.67 -8.31
CA LEU A 78 12.41 4.90 -7.03
C LEU A 78 13.67 4.05 -7.02
N SER A 79 14.75 4.58 -6.46
CA SER A 79 15.89 3.74 -6.07
C SER A 79 15.51 2.86 -4.89
N ASN A 80 16.28 1.80 -4.64
CA ASN A 80 16.04 0.91 -3.48
C ASN A 80 16.04 1.68 -2.15
N LEU A 81 16.91 2.69 -2.02
CA LEU A 81 17.00 3.52 -0.81
C LEU A 81 15.76 4.40 -0.63
N GLU A 82 15.22 4.93 -1.73
CA GLU A 82 13.99 5.75 -1.71
C GLU A 82 12.73 4.91 -1.47
N TYR A 83 12.70 3.67 -1.98
CA TYR A 83 11.57 2.76 -1.81
C TYR A 83 11.51 2.12 -0.41
N ALA A 84 12.65 1.81 0.20
CA ALA A 84 12.74 1.16 1.51
C ALA A 84 11.81 1.76 2.59
N PRO A 85 11.79 3.09 2.85
CA PRO A 85 10.91 3.66 3.88
C PRO A 85 9.42 3.60 3.51
N LEU A 86 9.08 3.52 2.23
CA LEU A 86 7.68 3.32 1.79
C LEU A 86 7.25 1.87 2.04
N CYS A 87 8.12 0.92 1.72
CA CYS A 87 7.91 -0.49 1.98
C CYS A 87 7.74 -0.77 3.49
N GLU A 88 8.51 -0.09 4.35
CA GLU A 88 8.36 -0.17 5.81
C GLU A 88 6.95 0.23 6.27
N ILE A 89 6.40 1.33 5.72
CA ILE A 89 5.04 1.77 6.05
C ILE A 89 4.02 0.73 5.57
N MET A 90 4.16 0.24 4.34
CA MET A 90 3.24 -0.76 3.77
C MET A 90 3.28 -2.07 4.55
N GLY A 91 4.45 -2.48 5.02
CA GLY A 91 4.66 -3.70 5.81
C GLY A 91 4.05 -3.68 7.22
N ARG A 92 3.50 -2.54 7.67
CA ARG A 92 2.78 -2.46 8.96
C ARG A 92 1.49 -3.27 8.96
N VAL A 93 0.89 -3.50 7.80
CA VAL A 93 -0.36 -4.25 7.63
C VAL A 93 -0.13 -5.37 6.61
N PRO A 94 -0.28 -6.67 6.98
CA PRO A 94 0.15 -7.81 6.16
C PRO A 94 -0.45 -7.92 4.76
N TRP A 95 -1.61 -7.29 4.53
CA TRP A 95 -2.35 -7.35 3.27
C TRP A 95 -2.29 -6.04 2.47
N ALA A 96 -1.55 -5.03 2.94
CA ALA A 96 -1.52 -3.69 2.37
C ALA A 96 -0.24 -3.35 1.57
N ALA A 97 0.64 -4.34 1.35
CA ALA A 97 1.89 -4.21 0.60
C ALA A 97 1.79 -4.66 -0.86
#